data_AF-A0A8C5J341-F1
#
_entry.id   AF-A0A8C5J341-F1
#
_cell.length_a   1.000
_cell.length_b   1.000
_cell.length_c   1.000
_cell.angle_alpha   90.00
_cell.angle_beta   90.00
_cell.angle_gamma   90.00
#
_symmetry.space_group_name_H-M   'P 1'
#
loop_
_entity.id
_entity.type
_entity.pdbx_description
1 polymer ?
#
loop_
_entity_poly.entity_id
_entity_poly.type
_entity_poly.pdbx_seq_one_letter_code
_entity_poly.pdbx_strand_id
1 'polypeptide(L)'
;MGWEKLPGSLCNTVVPLEQAEHQWLVLAADGQWTQQLHGLLLGDASLAARRDFISGFTALHWAAKNGNCDMVTNIIRAAEKGGARVNVDARSHGGYTALHLADNLVCLFLGTFCSEEYQLENLL
;
A
#
# COMPACT_ATOMS: atom_id res chain seq x y z
N MET A 1 -49.54 -11.58 15.81
CA MET A 1 -48.71 -12.41 14.92
C MET A 1 -48.09 -11.47 13.89
N GLY A 2 -46.78 -11.26 13.95
CA GLY A 2 -46.11 -10.29 13.06
C GLY A 2 -44.71 -9.95 13.57
N TRP A 3 -43.73 -10.75 13.21
CA TRP A 3 -42.31 -10.39 13.28
C TRP A 3 -41.69 -10.73 11.93
N GLU A 4 -42.02 -9.91 10.94
CA GLU A 4 -41.40 -9.97 9.62
C GLU A 4 -40.08 -9.20 9.66
N LYS A 5 -39.01 -9.89 9.25
CA LYS A 5 -37.75 -9.39 8.68
C LYS A 5 -36.97 -8.31 9.45
N LEU A 6 -35.78 -8.69 9.94
CA LEU A 6 -34.60 -7.84 9.80
C LEU A 6 -33.44 -8.65 9.18
N PRO A 7 -32.77 -8.11 8.15
CA PRO A 7 -31.61 -8.73 7.50
C PRO A 7 -30.37 -8.62 8.40
N GLY A 8 -29.46 -9.58 8.22
CA GLY A 8 -28.23 -9.68 9.01
C GLY A 8 -27.39 -8.42 9.00
N SER A 9 -26.66 -8.18 10.08
CA SER A 9 -25.51 -7.29 10.04
C SER A 9 -24.64 -7.46 11.28
N LEU A 10 -23.42 -7.90 11.02
CA LEU A 10 -22.18 -7.47 11.64
C LEU A 10 -22.00 -7.84 13.12
N CYS A 11 -21.33 -8.99 13.31
CA CYS A 11 -20.41 -9.18 14.42
C CYS A 11 -19.32 -8.10 14.36
N ASN A 12 -19.64 -6.95 14.95
CA ASN A 12 -18.75 -5.85 15.25
C ASN A 12 -17.70 -6.36 16.24
N THR A 13 -16.60 -6.89 15.72
CA THR A 13 -15.42 -7.18 16.53
C THR A 13 -14.57 -5.92 16.59
N VAL A 14 -14.50 -5.41 17.82
CA VAL A 14 -13.84 -4.19 18.26
C VAL A 14 -12.34 -4.25 17.96
N VAL A 15 -11.90 -3.45 16.99
CA VAL A 15 -10.67 -2.63 17.07
C VAL A 15 -10.93 -1.37 16.22
N PRO A 16 -10.88 -0.14 16.76
CA PRO A 16 -11.01 1.08 15.96
C PRO A 16 -9.68 1.36 15.27
N LEU A 17 -9.30 0.49 14.33
CA LEU A 17 -8.47 0.94 13.21
C LEU A 17 -9.45 1.70 12.32
N GLU A 18 -9.13 2.93 11.93
CA GLU A 18 -9.97 3.68 11.00
C GLU A 18 -10.26 2.77 9.80
N GLN A 19 -11.54 2.63 9.40
CA GLN A 19 -11.99 1.69 8.36
C GLN A 19 -11.10 1.74 7.10
N ALA A 20 -10.59 2.94 6.79
CA ALA A 20 -9.65 3.20 5.70
C ALA A 20 -8.28 2.52 5.88
N GLU A 21 -7.71 2.49 7.09
CA GLU A 21 -6.45 1.81 7.40
C GLU A 21 -6.55 0.31 7.20
N HIS A 22 -7.63 -0.31 7.70
CA HIS A 22 -7.83 -1.74 7.54
C HIS A 22 -8.02 -2.10 6.07
N GLN A 23 -8.85 -1.34 5.34
CA GLN A 23 -9.05 -1.54 3.90
C GLN A 23 -7.76 -1.35 3.10
N TRP A 24 -6.98 -0.32 3.44
CA TRP A 24 -5.68 -0.06 2.83
C TRP A 24 -4.74 -1.24 3.01
N LEU A 25 -4.60 -1.76 4.23
CA LEU A 25 -3.72 -2.88 4.52
C LEU A 25 -4.16 -4.17 3.82
N VAL A 26 -5.47 -4.44 3.78
CA VAL A 26 -6.03 -5.63 3.09
C VAL A 26 -5.76 -5.56 1.58
N LEU A 27 -6.04 -4.41 0.95
CA LEU A 27 -5.79 -4.21 -0.49
C LEU A 27 -4.29 -4.20 -0.80
N ALA A 28 -3.47 -3.63 0.08
CA ALA A 28 -2.02 -3.59 -0.11
C ALA A 28 -1.39 -5.00 0.00
N ALA A 29 -1.90 -5.85 0.89
CA ALA A 29 -1.41 -7.21 1.07
C ALA A 29 -1.61 -8.10 -0.18
N ASP A 30 -2.61 -7.78 -1.01
CA ASP A 30 -2.84 -8.43 -2.30
C ASP A 30 -1.70 -8.15 -3.31
N GLY A 31 -0.89 -7.10 -3.07
CA GLY A 31 0.25 -6.77 -3.92
C GLY A 31 -0.12 -6.19 -5.28
N GLN A 32 -1.37 -5.74 -5.45
CA GLN A 32 -1.87 -5.14 -6.67
C GLN A 32 -2.26 -3.67 -6.47
N TRP A 33 -1.96 -2.84 -7.46
CA TRP A 33 -2.43 -1.46 -7.49
C TRP A 33 -3.87 -1.41 -8.02
N THR A 34 -4.83 -1.13 -7.16
CA THR A 34 -6.25 -1.02 -7.52
C THR A 34 -6.74 0.42 -7.44
N GLN A 35 -7.83 0.74 -8.17
CA GLN A 35 -8.46 2.06 -8.10
C GLN A 35 -8.99 2.38 -6.69
N GLN A 36 -9.43 1.36 -5.95
CA GLN A 36 -9.84 1.53 -4.55
C GLN A 36 -8.66 1.92 -3.66
N LEU A 37 -7.51 1.26 -3.83
CA LEU A 37 -6.29 1.56 -3.10
C LEU A 37 -5.79 2.99 -3.40
N HIS A 38 -5.86 3.40 -4.67
CA HIS A 38 -5.56 4.77 -5.08
C HIS A 38 -6.52 5.80 -4.44
N GLY A 39 -7.83 5.53 -4.44
CA GLY A 39 -8.83 6.41 -3.84
C GLY A 39 -8.65 6.59 -2.33
N LEU A 40 -8.28 5.51 -1.62
CA LEU A 40 -7.97 5.58 -0.19
C LEU A 40 -6.77 6.49 0.08
N LEU A 41 -5.69 6.35 -0.70
CA LEU A 41 -4.47 7.14 -0.52
C LEU A 41 -4.66 8.62 -0.89
N LEU A 42 -5.53 8.94 -1.85
CA LEU A 42 -5.92 10.31 -2.16
C LEU A 42 -6.74 10.95 -1.04
N GLY A 43 -7.60 10.16 -0.37
CA GLY A 43 -8.38 10.64 0.78
C GLY A 43 -7.54 10.83 2.02
N ASP A 44 -6.60 9.91 2.27
CA ASP A 44 -5.65 9.98 3.38
C ASP A 44 -4.27 9.48 2.96
N ALA A 45 -3.36 10.42 2.77
CA ALA A 45 -1.99 10.15 2.37
C ALA A 45 -1.16 9.54 3.52
N SER A 46 -1.62 9.63 4.78
CA SER A 46 -0.97 9.00 5.93
C SER A 46 -1.02 7.47 5.88
N LEU A 47 -1.98 6.91 5.12
CA LEU A 47 -2.13 5.47 4.92
C LEU A 47 -0.88 4.82 4.34
N ALA A 48 -0.14 5.51 3.45
CA ALA A 48 1.09 4.97 2.87
C ALA A 48 2.16 4.62 3.92
N ALA A 49 2.16 5.29 5.08
CA ALA A 49 3.09 5.02 6.17
C ALA A 49 2.58 3.96 7.17
N ARG A 50 1.30 3.55 7.06
CA ARG A 50 0.69 2.56 7.95
C ARG A 50 1.26 1.18 7.71
N ARG A 51 1.37 0.42 8.79
CA ARG A 51 1.94 -0.92 8.84
C ARG A 51 0.88 -1.89 9.31
N ASP A 52 0.92 -3.10 8.78
CA ASP A 52 0.07 -4.16 9.33
C ASP A 52 0.57 -4.58 10.71
N PHE A 53 -0.37 -4.95 11.57
CA PHE A 53 -0.10 -5.34 12.95
C PHE A 53 0.48 -6.75 13.07
N ILE A 54 0.38 -7.58 12.02
CA ILE A 54 0.85 -8.97 12.04
C ILE A 54 2.34 -9.05 11.72
N SER A 55 2.78 -8.44 10.62
CA SER A 55 4.13 -8.53 10.06
C SER A 55 4.90 -7.20 10.12
N GLY A 56 4.23 -6.06 10.26
CA GLY A 56 4.84 -4.73 10.31
C GLY A 56 5.19 -4.15 8.94
N PHE A 57 4.71 -4.80 7.89
CA PHE A 57 4.84 -4.43 6.50
C PHE A 57 3.95 -3.23 6.18
N THR A 58 4.55 -2.26 5.53
CA THR A 58 3.82 -1.20 4.83
C THR A 58 3.37 -1.70 3.46
N ALA A 59 2.51 -0.95 2.78
CA ALA A 59 2.15 -1.26 1.39
C ALA A 59 3.37 -1.39 0.47
N LEU A 60 4.46 -0.66 0.77
CA LEU A 60 5.73 -0.78 0.05
C LEU A 60 6.40 -2.15 0.25
N HIS A 61 6.33 -2.71 1.46
CA HIS A 61 6.85 -4.04 1.74
C HIS A 61 6.04 -5.11 1.01
N TRP A 62 4.71 -4.99 0.98
CA TRP A 62 3.86 -5.92 0.24
C TRP A 62 4.10 -5.83 -1.27
N ALA A 63 4.24 -4.62 -1.81
CA ALA A 63 4.57 -4.42 -3.22
C ALA A 63 5.96 -5.02 -3.57
N ALA A 64 6.97 -4.77 -2.73
CA ALA A 64 8.31 -5.33 -2.91
C ALA A 64 8.33 -6.87 -2.81
N LYS A 65 7.64 -7.43 -1.82
CA LYS A 65 7.49 -8.88 -1.63
C LYS A 65 6.82 -9.56 -2.82
N ASN A 66 5.87 -8.88 -3.46
CA ASN A 66 5.21 -9.38 -4.66
C ASN A 66 5.99 -9.06 -5.96
N GLY A 67 7.12 -8.35 -5.88
CA GLY A 67 7.89 -7.91 -7.04
C GLY A 67 7.17 -6.87 -7.92
N ASN A 68 6.12 -6.22 -7.40
CA ASN A 68 5.29 -5.29 -8.15
C ASN A 68 5.83 -3.86 -8.06
N CYS A 69 6.72 -3.51 -8.98
CA CYS A 69 7.36 -2.21 -9.02
C CYS A 69 6.40 -1.07 -9.40
N ASP A 70 5.37 -1.37 -10.21
CA ASP A 70 4.34 -0.38 -10.58
C ASP A 70 3.55 0.05 -9.35
N MET A 71 3.21 -0.91 -8.48
CA MET A 71 2.54 -0.61 -7.23
C MET A 71 3.41 0.25 -6.30
N VAL A 72 4.71 -0.06 -6.16
CA VAL A 72 5.65 0.78 -5.39
C VAL A 72 5.64 2.22 -5.91
N THR A 73 5.79 2.36 -7.22
CA THR A 73 5.87 3.65 -7.90
C THR A 73 4.57 4.44 -7.74
N ASN A 74 3.42 3.79 -7.89
CA ASN A 74 2.13 4.43 -7.77
C ASN A 74 1.83 4.87 -6.32
N ILE A 75 2.21 4.07 -5.31
CA ILE A 75 2.10 4.45 -3.89
C ILE A 75 2.91 5.73 -3.62
N ILE A 76 4.17 5.78 -4.08
CA ILE A 76 5.04 6.94 -3.88
C ILE A 76 4.44 8.17 -4.55
N ARG A 77 4.05 8.08 -5.83
CA ARG A 77 3.46 9.21 -6.56
C ARG A 77 2.16 9.71 -5.96
N ALA A 78 1.28 8.81 -5.55
CA ALA A 78 0.01 9.19 -4.97
C ALA A 78 0.19 9.82 -3.59
N ALA A 79 1.12 9.31 -2.78
CA ALA A 79 1.47 9.92 -1.50
C ALA A 79 2.14 11.29 -1.66
N GLU A 80 3.05 11.45 -2.64
CA GLU A 80 3.67 12.74 -2.98
C GLU A 80 2.61 13.77 -3.41
N LYS A 81 1.65 13.37 -4.25
CA LYS A 81 0.51 14.22 -4.63
C LYS A 81 -0.35 14.61 -3.43
N GLY A 82 -0.50 13.71 -2.46
CA GLY A 82 -1.18 13.96 -1.19
C GLY A 82 -0.34 14.73 -0.16
N GLY A 83 0.90 15.10 -0.48
CA GLY A 83 1.81 15.80 0.44
C GLY A 83 2.35 14.94 1.58
N ALA A 84 2.17 13.62 1.54
CA ALA A 84 2.72 12.69 2.53
C ALA A 84 4.09 12.15 2.07
N ARG A 85 5.02 12.07 3.02
CA ARG A 85 6.32 11.43 2.78
C ARG A 85 6.20 9.94 3.05
N VAL A 86 6.42 9.14 2.01
CA VAL A 86 6.54 7.68 2.15
C VAL A 86 7.91 7.36 2.67
N ASN A 87 7.98 6.75 3.85
CA ASN A 87 9.25 6.26 4.38
C ASN A 87 9.62 4.94 3.70
N VAL A 88 10.47 5.00 2.67
CA VAL A 88 10.97 3.81 1.95
C VAL A 88 11.88 2.93 2.82
N ASP A 89 12.53 3.53 3.83
CA ASP A 89 13.40 2.84 4.79
C ASP A 89 12.63 2.33 6.02
N ALA A 90 11.31 2.34 5.95
CA ALA A 90 10.44 1.73 6.94
C ALA A 90 10.90 0.30 7.25
N ARG A 91 11.15 -0.04 8.52
CA ARG A 91 11.51 -1.40 8.95
C ARG A 91 10.32 -2.16 9.50
N SER A 92 10.11 -3.40 9.09
CA SER A 92 9.07 -4.30 9.62
C SER A 92 9.35 -4.72 11.07
N HIS A 93 8.43 -5.49 11.68
CA HIS A 93 8.67 -6.05 13.01
C HIS A 93 9.91 -6.96 13.05
N GLY A 94 10.24 -7.61 11.93
CA GLY A 94 11.46 -8.40 11.77
C GLY A 94 12.72 -7.57 11.46
N GLY A 95 12.62 -6.23 11.39
CA GLY A 95 13.74 -5.34 11.07
C GLY A 95 14.10 -5.25 9.59
N TYR A 96 13.30 -5.84 8.70
CA TYR A 96 13.47 -5.82 7.24
C TYR A 96 12.86 -4.56 6.64
N THR A 97 13.55 -3.92 5.68
CA THR A 97 12.95 -2.87 4.85
C THR A 97 12.29 -3.48 3.62
N ALA A 98 11.45 -2.70 2.91
CA ALA A 98 10.85 -3.15 1.66
C ALA A 98 11.93 -3.63 0.66
N LEU A 99 13.07 -2.94 0.64
CA LEU A 99 14.26 -3.31 -0.12
C LEU A 99 14.76 -4.75 0.17
N HIS A 100 14.73 -5.18 1.44
CA HIS A 100 15.16 -6.52 1.83
C HIS A 100 14.18 -7.61 1.40
N LEU A 101 12.91 -7.27 1.19
CA LEU A 101 11.86 -8.21 0.79
C LEU A 101 11.69 -8.30 -0.73
N ALA A 102 12.36 -7.44 -1.49
CA ALA A 102 12.35 -7.52 -2.95
C ALA A 102 13.06 -8.81 -3.38
N ASP A 103 12.29 -9.88 -3.57
CA ASP A 103 12.77 -11.25 -3.86
C ASP A 103 13.38 -11.39 -5.27
N ASN A 104 13.46 -10.29 -6.03
CA ASN A 104 14.20 -10.24 -7.28
C ASN A 104 15.43 -9.35 -7.14
N LEU A 105 16.58 -10.01 -7.15
CA LEU A 105 17.96 -9.53 -7.29
C LEU A 105 18.18 -8.51 -8.45
N VAL A 106 17.14 -8.12 -9.19
CA VAL A 106 17.18 -7.32 -10.41
C VAL A 106 16.71 -5.87 -10.19
N CYS A 107 15.82 -5.57 -9.22
CA CYS A 107 15.26 -4.22 -9.14
C CYS A 107 16.17 -3.18 -8.45
N LEU A 108 17.24 -3.61 -7.77
CA LEU A 108 17.99 -2.73 -6.87
C LEU A 108 19.51 -2.78 -7.03
N PHE A 109 20.05 -3.79 -7.71
CA PHE A 109 21.50 -3.81 -8.01
C PHE A 109 21.87 -3.00 -9.24
N LEU A 110 20.89 -2.62 -10.07
CA LEU A 110 21.08 -1.61 -11.08
C LEU A 110 19.97 -0.59 -10.91
N GLY A 111 20.33 0.65 -10.59
CA GLY A 111 19.46 1.83 -10.71
C GLY A 111 19.10 2.12 -12.18
N THR A 112 18.77 1.08 -12.94
CA THR A 112 18.38 1.11 -14.34
C THR A 112 17.24 0.12 -14.49
N PHE A 113 16.08 0.58 -14.97
CA PHE A 113 14.87 -0.19 -15.28
C PHE A 113 13.87 -0.49 -14.14
N CYS A 114 13.40 0.58 -13.48
CA CYS A 114 11.95 0.82 -13.40
C CYS A 114 11.64 2.28 -13.81
N SER A 115 12.36 2.74 -14.83
CA SER A 115 12.18 4.01 -15.52
C SER A 115 12.53 3.80 -16.98
N GLU A 116 11.59 3.26 -17.76
CA GLU A 116 11.56 3.53 -19.19
C GLU A 116 10.22 4.11 -19.69
N GLU A 117 9.34 4.55 -18.79
CA GLU A 117 8.12 5.28 -19.20
C GLU A 117 7.75 6.47 -18.29
N TYR A 118 8.74 7.10 -17.63
CA TYR A 118 8.50 8.32 -16.85
C TYR A 118 9.33 9.54 -17.24
N GLN A 119 9.70 9.66 -18.52
CA GLN A 119 10.15 10.95 -19.08
C GLN A 119 10.04 11.05 -20.61
N LEU A 120 8.84 10.89 -21.16
CA LEU A 120 8.41 11.57 -22.40
C LEU A 120 6.94 11.95 -22.12
N GLU A 121 6.61 13.08 -21.52
CA GLU A 121 6.19 14.29 -22.25
C GLU A 121 6.04 15.47 -21.25
N ASN A 122 7.14 16.02 -20.73
CA ASN A 122 7.04 17.35 -20.11
C ASN A 122 8.35 18.16 -20.12
N LEU A 123 9.02 18.21 -21.27
CA LEU A 123 9.87 19.35 -21.62
C LEU A 123 10.07 19.45 -23.15
N LEU A 124 9.06 19.97 -23.84
CA LEU A 124 9.17 20.88 -25.00
C LEU A 124 8.06 21.91 -24.90
#